data_AF-A0A1Y4W403-F1
#
_entry.id   AF-A0A1Y4W403-F1
#
_cell.length_a   1.000
_cell.length_b   1.000
_cell.length_c   1.000
_cell.angle_alpha   90.00
_cell.angle_beta   90.00
_cell.angle_gamma   90.00
#
_symmetry.space_group_name_H-M   'P 1'
#
loop_
_entity.id
_entity.type
_entity.pdbx_description
1 polymer ?
#
loop_
_entity_poly.entity_id
_entity_poly.type
_entity_poly.pdbx_seq_one_letter_code
_entity_poly.pdbx_strand_id
1 'polypeptide(L)' 'MEECEGQVAAGQLAPYPPGVPVVAPGEVISKKELSYFQQIGYNNKNVPLVDREIPLP' A
#
# COMPACT_ATOMS: atom_id res chain seq x y z
N MET A 1 -0.56 -10.30 -2.41
CA MET A 1 -0.13 -9.46 -1.25
C MET A 1 0.45 -10.32 -0.15
N GLU A 2 -0.20 -11.43 0.21
CA GLU A 2 0.35 -12.41 1.16
C GLU A 2 1.69 -13.01 0.71
N GLU A 3 1.90 -13.16 -0.60
CA GLU A 3 3.15 -13.65 -1.19
C GLU A 3 4.37 -12.73 -0.94
N CYS A 4 4.15 -11.49 -0.49
CA CYS A 4 5.22 -10.54 -0.19
C CYS A 4 5.82 -10.72 1.20
N GLU A 5 5.21 -11.54 2.08
CA GLU A 5 5.74 -11.78 3.43
C GLU A 5 7.17 -12.33 3.37
N GLY A 6 8.08 -11.70 4.10
CA GLY A 6 9.50 -12.07 4.13
C GLY A 6 10.32 -11.57 2.93
N GLN A 7 9.71 -10.88 1.97
CA GLN A 7 10.44 -10.25 0.87
C GLN A 7 10.96 -8.87 1.25
N VAL A 8 12.04 -8.45 0.59
CA VAL A 8 12.59 -7.10 0.73
C VAL A 8 11.84 -6.14 -0.20
N ALA A 9 11.34 -5.04 0.35
CA ALA A 9 10.65 -4.02 -0.41
C ALA A 9 11.61 -3.33 -1.38
N ALA A 10 11.31 -3.41 -2.68
CA ALA A 10 12.09 -2.72 -3.71
C ALA A 10 11.87 -1.18 -3.70
N GLY A 11 10.78 -0.72 -3.08
CA GLY A 11 10.40 0.68 -3.00
C GLY A 11 9.53 0.96 -1.78
N GLN A 12 9.23 2.22 -1.54
CA GLN A 12 8.43 2.65 -0.40
C GLN A 12 6.95 2.28 -0.60
N LEU A 13 6.32 1.72 0.43
CA LEU A 13 4.87 1.47 0.47
C LEU A 13 4.18 2.56 1.30
N ALA A 14 3.43 3.44 0.62
CA ALA A 14 2.72 4.57 1.23
C ALA A 14 1.24 4.56 0.83
N PRO A 15 0.40 3.76 1.52
CA PRO A 15 -1.01 3.61 1.16
C PRO A 15 -1.79 4.90 1.41
N TYR A 16 -2.72 5.21 0.51
CA TYR A 16 -3.63 6.34 0.63
C TYR A 16 -5.05 5.89 0.95
N PRO A 17 -5.80 6.63 1.80
CA PRO A 17 -5.39 7.76 2.65
C PRO A 17 -4.72 7.27 3.96
N PRO A 18 -3.72 7.97 4.55
CA PRO A 18 -3.25 9.35 4.30
C PRO A 18 -2.03 9.51 3.36
N GLY A 19 -1.44 8.43 2.85
CA GLY A 19 -0.23 8.50 2.00
C GLY A 19 1.08 8.55 2.78
N VAL A 20 1.08 8.09 4.04
CA VAL A 20 2.28 8.02 4.89
C VAL A 20 3.01 6.69 4.63
N PRO A 21 4.35 6.69 4.55
CA PRO A 21 5.13 5.46 4.38
C PRO A 21 4.99 4.51 5.57
N VAL A 22 4.72 3.25 5.25
CA VAL A 22 4.61 2.13 6.19
C VAL A 22 5.81 1.18 6.06
N VAL A 23 6.38 1.09 4.87
CA VAL A 23 7.59 0.30 4.57
C VAL A 23 8.52 1.14 3.70
N ALA A 24 9.79 1.23 4.07
CA ALA A 24 10.86 1.87 3.33
C ALA A 24 11.55 0.90 2.35
N PRO A 25 12.25 1.41 1.32
CA PRO A 25 13.06 0.56 0.44
C PRO A 25 14.15 -0.18 1.24
N GLY A 26 14.28 -1.48 0.99
CA GLY A 26 15.24 -2.33 1.69
C GLY A 26 14.72 -2.95 3.01
N GLU A 27 13.55 -2.55 3.50
CA GLU A 27 12.92 -3.21 4.65
C GLU A 27 12.27 -4.55 4.25
N VAL A 28 12.28 -5.50 5.17
CA VAL A 28 11.59 -6.78 5.02
C VAL A 28 10.11 -6.59 5.36
N ILE A 29 9.24 -6.98 4.43
CA ILE A 29 7.79 -6.92 4.64
C ILE A 29 7.39 -8.00 5.64
N SER A 30 6.90 -7.59 6.81
CA SER A 30 6.44 -8.52 7.85
C SER A 30 4.92 -8.66 7.88
N LYS A 31 4.46 -9.63 8.66
CA LYS A 31 3.03 -9.85 8.91
C LYS A 31 2.31 -8.63 9.49
N LYS A 32 3.00 -7.77 10.25
CA LYS A 32 2.41 -6.57 10.85
C LYS A 32 1.99 -5.58 9.78
N GLU A 33 2.87 -5.32 8.80
CA GLU A 33 2.57 -4.38 7.72
C GLU A 33 1.51 -4.96 6.79
N LEU A 34 1.57 -6.25 6.47
CA LEU A 34 0.53 -6.93 5.69
C LEU A 34 -0.85 -6.86 6.37
N SER A 35 -0.91 -7.12 7.68
CA SER A 35 -2.16 -7.02 8.44
C SER A 35 -2.70 -5.58 8.43
N TYR A 36 -1.84 -4.58 8.58
CA TYR A 36 -2.23 -3.18 8.45
C TYR A 36 -2.80 -2.86 7.06
N PHE A 37 -2.13 -3.29 5.99
CA PHE A 37 -2.59 -3.05 4.62
C PHE A 37 -3.95 -3.73 4.33
N GLN A 38 -4.17 -4.92 4.86
CA GLN A 38 -5.47 -5.61 4.77
C GLN A 38 -6.57 -4.85 5.53
N GLN A 39 -6.28 -4.37 6.74
CA GLN A 39 -7.23 -3.60 7.55
C GLN A 39 -7.70 -2.33 6.86
N ILE A 40 -6.79 -1.62 6.18
CA ILE A 40 -7.13 -0.39 5.46
C ILE A 40 -7.70 -0.65 4.05
N GLY A 41 -7.81 -1.91 3.63
CA GLY A 41 -8.32 -2.27 2.30
C GLY A 41 -7.39 -1.87 1.16
N TYR A 42 -6.08 -1.81 1.38
CA TYR A 42 -5.11 -1.51 0.33
C TYR A 42 -5.15 -2.59 -0.76
N ASN A 43 -5.12 -2.18 -2.04
CA ASN A 43 -5.28 -3.06 -3.19
C ASN A 43 -6.56 -3.93 -3.17
N ASN A 44 -7.61 -3.47 -2.48
CA ASN A 44 -8.92 -4.10 -2.56
C ASN A 44 -9.57 -3.78 -3.92
N LYS A 45 -10.08 -4.81 -4.60
CA LYS A 45 -10.73 -4.67 -5.92
C LYS A 45 -12.14 -4.07 -5.83
N ASN A 46 -12.71 -4.00 -4.63
CA ASN A 46 -14.07 -3.53 -4.37
C ASN A 46 -14.10 -2.08 -3.88
N VAL A 47 -13.13 -1.25 -4.28
CA VAL A 47 -13.09 0.17 -3.91
C VAL A 47 -13.72 0.97 -5.05
N PRO A 48 -14.75 1.80 -4.80
CA PRO A 48 -15.28 2.69 -5.81
C PRO A 48 -14.18 3.66 -6.22
N LEU A 49 -13.73 3.55 -7.48
CA LEU A 49 -12.81 4.51 -8.08
C LEU A 49 -13.54 5.85 -8.13
N VAL A 50 -13.10 6.81 -7.34
CA VAL A 50 -13.51 8.21 -7.49
C VAL A 50 -12.70 8.76 -8.66
N ASP A 51 -13.33 8.88 -9.83
CA ASP A 51 -12.82 9.63 -10.97
C ASP A 51 -12.68 11.10 -10.53
N ARG A 52 -11.53 11.44 -9.94
CA ARG A 52 -11.12 12.84 -9.88
C ARG A 52 -10.67 13.19 -11.29
N GLU A 53 -11.46 13.98 -12.00
CA GLU A 53 -10.93 14.76 -13.12
C GLU A 53 -9.74 15.56 -12.58
N ILE A 54 -8.53 15.09 -12.88
CA ILE A 54 -7.31 15.84 -12.61
C ILE A 54 -7.22 16.85 -13.74
N PRO A 55 -7.38 18.17 -13.50
CA PRO A 55 -7.09 19.14 -14.53
C PRO A 55 -5.59 19.06 -14.83
N LEU A 56 -5.26 18.68 -16.05
CA LEU A 56 -3.87 18.69 -16.54
C LEU A 56 -3.38 20.15 -16.58
N PRO A 57 -2.09 20.40 -16.24
CA PRO A 57 -1.50 21.73 -16.35
C PRO A 57 -1.39 22.23 -17.79
#